data_AF-A0A0A9FZ44-F1
#
_entry.id   AF-A0A0A9FZ44-F1
#
_cell.length_a   1.000
_cell.length_b   1.000
_cell.length_c   1.000
_cell.angle_alpha   90.00
_cell.angle_beta   90.00
_cell.angle_gamma   90.00
#
_symmetry.space_group_name_H-M   'P 1'
#
loop_
_entity.id
_entity.type
_entity.pdbx_description
1 polymer ?
#
loop_
_entity_poly.entity_id
_entity_poly.type
_entity_poly.pdbx_seq_one_letter_code
_entity_poly.pdbx_strand_id
1 'polypeptide(L)' 'MFRGRKGYPTQNVLAAIDFDLWFTYVLSGWEGSAHNSIVLRAALRRSNGIPMPEG' A
#
# COMPACT_ATOMS: atom_id res chain seq x y z
N MET A 1 -7.27 7.74 -14.73
CA MET A 1 -7.94 8.51 -13.65
C MET A 1 -8.67 7.50 -12.77
N PHE A 2 -8.19 7.26 -11.55
CA PHE A 2 -8.75 6.26 -10.63
C PHE A 2 -9.97 6.84 -9.92
N ARG A 3 -11.17 6.33 -10.21
CA ARG A 3 -12.44 6.91 -9.72
C ARG A 3 -12.91 6.11 -8.51
N GLY A 4 -12.66 6.64 -7.31
CA GLY A 4 -13.23 6.09 -6.08
C GLY A 4 -14.75 6.29 -5.98
N ARG A 5 -15.36 5.78 -4.90
CA ARG A 5 -16.78 6.03 -4.57
C ARG A 5 -17.08 7.51 -4.31
N LYS A 6 -16.08 8.28 -3.88
CA LYS A 6 -16.21 9.74 -3.69
C LYS A 6 -16.05 10.44 -5.04
N GLY A 7 -16.71 11.58 -5.22
CA GLY A 7 -16.72 12.37 -6.47
C GLY A 7 -15.37 12.97 -6.90
N TYR A 8 -14.27 12.55 -6.29
CA TYR A 8 -12.90 12.93 -6.62
C TYR A 8 -12.01 11.68 -6.78
N PRO A 9 -10.95 11.73 -7.60
CA PRO A 9 -10.04 10.60 -7.75
C PRO A 9 -9.40 10.20 -6.42
N THR A 10 -9.39 8.90 -6.12
CA THR A 10 -8.71 8.36 -4.93
C THR A 10 -7.78 7.23 -5.33
N GLN A 11 -6.69 7.10 -4.58
CA GLN A 11 -5.68 6.06 -4.74
C GLN A 11 -5.37 5.44 -3.39
N ASN A 12 -5.33 4.10 -3.36
CA ASN A 12 -4.92 3.37 -2.17
C ASN A 12 -3.39 3.35 -2.08
N VAL A 13 -2.88 3.62 -0.87
CA VAL A 13 -1.46 3.60 -0.54
C VAL A 13 -1.27 2.64 0.64
N LEU A 14 -0.29 1.76 0.53
CA LEU A 14 0.19 0.94 1.64
C LEU A 14 1.56 1.46 2.06
N ALA A 15 1.71 1.78 3.34
CA ALA A 15 2.98 2.24 3.90
C ALA A 15 3.37 1.36 5.09
N ALA A 16 4.66 1.08 5.21
CA ALA A 16 5.27 0.54 6.42
C ALA A 16 6.18 1.61 7.02
N ILE A 17 6.17 1.71 8.34
CA ILE A 17 6.97 2.65 9.12
C ILE A 17 7.78 1.89 10.18
N ASP A 18 8.94 2.43 10.54
CA ASP A 18 9.70 1.96 11.70
C ASP A 18 9.22 2.60 13.01
N PHE A 19 9.88 2.26 14.12
CA PHE A 19 9.56 2.79 15.46
C PHE A 19 9.80 4.29 15.60
N ASP A 20 10.71 4.85 14.78
CA ASP A 20 11.02 6.26 14.73
C ASP A 20 10.07 7.02 13.77
N LEU A 21 9.03 6.32 13.28
CA LEU A 21 7.99 6.82 12.36
C LEU A 21 8.50 7.19 10.96
N TRP A 22 9.67 6.68 10.55
CA TRP A 22 10.16 6.85 9.19
C TRP A 22 9.52 5.83 8.26
N PHE A 23 9.17 6.27 7.05
CA PHE A 23 8.68 5.38 6.01
C PHE A 23 9.79 4.47 5.52
N THR A 24 9.66 3.17 5.80
CA THR A 24 10.57 2.13 5.31
C THR A 24 10.06 1.52 4.01
N TYR A 25 8.76 1.65 3.72
CA TYR A 25 8.15 1.20 2.47
C TYR A 25 6.91 2.03 2.12
N VAL A 26 6.76 2.38 0.85
CA VAL A 26 5.55 3.03 0.31
C VAL A 26 5.17 2.38 -1.02
N LEU A 27 3.95 1.87 -1.09
CA LEU A 27 3.33 1.34 -2.31
C LEU A 27 2.09 2.15 -2.64
N SER A 28 2.21 2.99 -3.67
CA SER A 28 1.10 3.72 -4.30
C SER A 28 0.73 3.08 -5.65
N GLY A 29 -0.22 3.67 -6.37
CA GLY A 29 -0.57 3.23 -7.72
C GLY A 29 -1.92 2.51 -7.86
N TRP A 30 -2.62 2.23 -6.77
CA TRP A 30 -3.82 1.39 -6.78
C TRP A 30 -5.10 2.21 -6.80
N GLU A 31 -6.09 1.81 -7.59
CA GLU A 31 -7.40 2.46 -7.57
C GLU A 31 -7.98 2.45 -6.15
N GLY A 32 -8.63 3.55 -5.74
CA GLY A 32 -9.22 3.65 -4.41
C GLY A 32 -10.28 2.60 -4.08
N SER A 33 -10.82 1.89 -5.08
CA SER A 33 -11.74 0.76 -4.92
C SER A 33 -11.03 -0.59 -4.75
N ALA A 34 -9.71 -0.66 -4.96
CA ALA A 34 -8.96 -1.90 -4.86
C ALA A 34 -8.97 -2.41 -3.42
N HIS A 35 -9.32 -3.69 -3.25
CA HIS A 35 -9.40 -4.31 -1.93
C HIS A 35 -8.03 -4.36 -1.24
N ASN A 36 -7.96 -4.09 0.07
CA ASN A 36 -6.71 -4.03 0.83
C ASN A 36 -5.86 -5.31 0.71
N SER A 37 -6.50 -6.49 0.61
CA SER A 37 -5.77 -7.75 0.44
C SER A 37 -5.02 -7.85 -0.90
N ILE A 38 -5.52 -7.19 -1.95
CA ILE A 38 -4.86 -7.14 -3.26
C ILE A 38 -3.62 -6.25 -3.16
N VAL A 39 -3.74 -5.10 -2.50
CA VAL A 39 -2.63 -4.16 -2.29
C VAL A 39 -1.54 -4.82 -1.42
N LEU A 40 -1.93 -5.54 -0.36
CA LEU A 40 -1.00 -6.31 0.47
C LEU A 40 -0.30 -7.43 -0.31
N ARG A 41 -1.05 -8.23 -1.08
CA ARG A 41 -0.47 -9.30 -1.91
C ARG A 41 0.51 -8.76 -2.95
N ALA A 42 0.24 -7.58 -3.50
CA ALA A 42 1.16 -6.91 -4.42
C ALA A 42 2.46 -6.46 -3.72
N ALA A 43 2.36 -5.98 -2.48
CA ALA A 43 3.54 -5.63 -1.69
C ALA A 43 4.41 -6.84 -1.36
N LEU A 44 3.80 -7.97 -0.99
CA LEU A 44 4.50 -9.22 -0.68
C LEU A 44 5.17 -9.88 -1.91
N ARG A 45 4.66 -9.61 -3.12
CA ARG A 45 5.22 -10.16 -4.37
C ARG A 45 6.38 -9.35 -4.94
N ARG A 46 6.68 -8.17 -4.41
CA ARG A 46 7.83 -7.38 -4.85
C ARG A 46 9.12 -7.99 -4.29
N SER A 47 10.17 -8.05 -5.11
CA SER A 47 11.48 -8.60 -4.74
C SER A 47 12.18 -7.83 -3.60
N ASN A 48 11.71 -6.63 -3.30
CA ASN A 48 12.07 -5.76 -2.19
C ASN A 48 10.87 -5.50 -1.26
N GLY A 49 10.02 -6.51 -1.07
CA GLY A 49 8.80 -6.44 -0.27
C GLY A 49 9.05 -6.06 1.20
N ILE A 50 7.97 -5.68 1.89
CA ILE A 50 8.01 -5.29 3.31
C ILE A 50 8.69 -6.42 4.11
N PRO A 51 9.79 -6.16 4.84
CA PRO A 51 10.41 -7.16 5.69
C PRO A 51 9.35 -7.61 6.71
N MET A 52 9.02 -8.89 6.66
CA MET A 52 8.07 -9.47 7.60
C MET A 52 8.73 -9.42 8.98
N PRO A 53 8.12 -8.76 9.99
CA PRO A 53 8.68 -8.78 11.32
C PRO A 53 8.68 -10.24 11.81
N GLU A 54 9.85 -10.73 12.23
CA GLU A 54 9.94 -11.98 12.97
C GLU A 54 9.22 -11.75 14.31
N GLY A 55 8.19 -12.56 14.55
CA GLY A 55 7.39 -12.49 15.78
C GLY A 55 8.12 -13.05 16.99
#